data_AF-A0A553F8Y6-F1
#
_entry.id   AF-A0A553F8Y6-F1
#
_cell.length_a   1.000
_cell.length_b   1.000
_cell.length_c   1.000
_cell.angle_alpha   90.00
_cell.angle_beta   90.00
_cell.angle_gamma   90.00
#
_symmetry.space_group_name_H-M   'P 1'
#
loop_
_entity.id
_entity.type
_entity.pdbx_description
1 polymer ?
#
loop_
_entity_poly.entity_id
_entity_poly.type
_entity_poly.pdbx_seq_one_letter_code
_entity_poly.pdbx_strand_id
1 'polypeptide(L)'
;MGLNSTHPFDDNNPCNGKLSGDCLELLNLVLDQEASPGQYKHFNEHLKNCMPCYEKYNIDVAIKKMIREKCADRRVPNGLVETIRAKVLNNTSTE
;
A
#
# COMPACT_ATOMS: atom_id res chain seq x y z
N MET A 1 7.36 29.56 -6.94
CA MET A 1 8.18 28.90 -7.98
C MET A 1 7.82 27.43 -7.91
N GLY A 2 7.30 26.90 -9.02
CA GLY A 2 6.42 25.73 -9.05
C GLY A 2 7.06 24.44 -8.54
N LEU A 3 6.26 23.66 -7.82
CA LEU A 3 6.51 22.25 -7.58
C LEU A 3 6.42 21.56 -8.94
N ASN A 4 7.55 21.33 -9.58
CA ASN A 4 7.63 20.51 -10.78
C ASN A 4 7.42 19.05 -10.37
N SER A 5 6.14 18.66 -10.30
CA SER A 5 5.68 17.28 -10.32
C SER A 5 6.10 16.63 -11.63
N THR A 6 7.37 16.29 -11.71
CA THR A 6 7.86 15.32 -12.68
C THR A 6 7.60 13.99 -11.99
N HIS A 7 6.46 13.37 -12.29
CA HIS A 7 6.32 11.92 -12.23
C HIS A 7 6.81 11.41 -13.60
N PRO A 8 8.08 11.05 -13.75
CA PRO A 8 8.43 10.19 -14.83
C PRO A 8 8.28 8.76 -14.31
N PHE A 9 7.32 8.05 -14.89
CA PHE A 9 7.42 6.61 -15.00
C PHE A 9 8.61 6.31 -15.92
N ASP A 10 9.84 6.61 -15.46
CA ASP A 10 11.08 6.34 -16.16
C ASP A 10 11.27 4.83 -16.19
N ASP A 11 10.72 4.25 -17.25
CA ASP A 11 11.20 3.10 -17.97
C ASP A 11 12.71 2.85 -17.79
N ASN A 12 13.04 1.65 -17.32
CA ASN A 12 14.34 0.96 -17.37
C ASN A 12 15.26 0.99 -16.12
N ASN A 13 14.97 0.05 -15.20
CA ASN A 13 15.88 -0.92 -14.56
C ASN A 13 17.43 -0.67 -14.64
N PRO A 14 18.25 -0.79 -13.58
CA PRO A 14 18.05 -1.67 -12.42
C PRO A 14 18.37 -1.06 -11.03
N CYS A 15 17.71 -1.59 -10.00
CA CYS A 15 18.35 -1.67 -8.68
C CYS A 15 19.64 -2.49 -8.85
N ASN A 16 20.77 -1.82 -9.07
CA ASN A 16 22.10 -2.43 -9.19
C ASN A 16 22.59 -2.88 -7.81
N GLY A 17 21.88 -3.82 -7.19
CA GLY A 17 22.15 -4.33 -5.85
C GLY A 17 21.84 -3.35 -4.70
N LYS A 18 21.21 -2.20 -4.97
CA LYS A 18 20.83 -1.22 -3.95
C LYS A 18 19.35 -0.89 -4.06
N LEU A 19 18.63 -0.92 -2.93
CA LEU A 19 17.26 -0.46 -2.82
C LEU A 19 17.24 1.07 -3.00
N SER A 20 16.88 1.53 -4.20
CA SER A 20 16.65 2.95 -4.47
C SER A 20 15.38 3.42 -3.75
N GLY A 21 15.33 4.71 -3.37
CA GLY A 21 14.16 5.31 -2.73
C GLY A 21 12.88 5.08 -3.53
N ASP A 22 12.97 5.17 -4.86
CA ASP A 22 11.85 4.99 -5.79
C ASP A 22 11.26 3.56 -5.73
N CYS A 23 12.10 2.53 -5.58
CA CYS A 23 11.63 1.15 -5.42
C CYS A 23 10.96 0.92 -4.07
N LEU A 24 11.42 1.61 -3.02
CA LEU A 24 10.79 1.56 -1.71
C LEU A 24 9.44 2.30 -1.72
N GLU A 25 9.34 3.44 -2.40
CA GLU A 25 8.07 4.15 -2.57
C GLU A 25 7.05 3.30 -3.33
N LEU A 26 7.45 2.68 -4.45
CA LEU A 26 6.59 1.77 -5.20
C LEU A 26 6.17 0.55 -4.38
N LEU A 27 7.09 -0.04 -3.60
CA LEU A 27 6.79 -1.12 -2.66
C LEU A 27 5.71 -0.70 -1.65
N ASN A 28 5.82 0.49 -1.06
CA ASN A 28 4.84 0.99 -0.09
C ASN A 28 3.47 1.19 -0.74
N LEU A 29 3.41 1.76 -1.94
CA LEU A 29 2.15 1.92 -2.70
C LEU A 29 1.49 0.57 -2.99
N VAL A 30 2.29 -0.45 -3.36
CA VAL A 30 1.79 -1.81 -3.59
C VAL A 30 1.27 -2.43 -2.30
N LEU A 31 2.00 -2.27 -1.18
CA LEU A 31 1.56 -2.76 0.11
C LEU A 31 0.27 -2.09 0.55
N ASP A 32 0.11 -0.78 0.36
CA ASP A 32 -1.08 -0.04 0.78
C ASP A 32 -2.29 -0.21 -0.16
N GLN A 33 -2.11 -0.88 -1.29
CA GLN A 33 -3.12 -1.03 -2.36
C GLN A 33 -3.46 0.30 -3.07
N GLU A 34 -2.58 1.30 -2.97
CA GLU A 34 -2.68 2.57 -3.67
C GLU A 34 -1.95 2.56 -5.03
N ALA A 35 -1.23 1.48 -5.34
CA ALA A 35 -0.57 1.31 -6.62
C ALA A 35 -1.57 1.11 -7.78
N SER A 36 -1.37 1.88 -8.85
CA SER A 36 -2.10 1.67 -10.12
C SER A 36 -1.79 0.30 -10.74
N PRO A 37 -2.68 -0.28 -11.56
CA PRO A 37 -2.48 -1.61 -12.16
C PRO A 37 -1.22 -1.70 -13.03
N GLY A 38 -0.82 -0.60 -13.69
CA GLY A 38 0.46 -0.53 -14.43
C GLY A 38 1.67 -0.60 -13.51
N GLN A 39 1.62 0.09 -12.38
CA GLN A 39 2.66 0.11 -11.35
C GLN A 39 2.83 -1.27 -10.69
N TYR A 40 1.70 -1.94 -10.41
CA TYR A 40 1.71 -3.29 -9.87
C TYR A 40 2.37 -4.31 -10.81
N LYS A 41 2.06 -4.25 -12.12
CA LYS A 41 2.68 -5.13 -13.12
C LYS A 41 4.18 -4.88 -13.22
N HIS A 42 4.60 -3.62 -13.33
CA HIS A 42 6.00 -3.25 -13.39
C HIS A 42 6.78 -3.72 -12.15
N PHE A 43 6.20 -3.52 -10.96
CA PHE A 43 6.80 -3.98 -9.71
C PHE A 43 6.94 -5.50 -9.65
N ASN A 44 5.93 -6.25 -10.10
CA ASN A 44 5.98 -7.71 -10.12
C ASN A 44 7.06 -8.24 -11.08
N GLU A 45 7.22 -7.62 -12.26
CA GLU A 45 8.31 -7.95 -13.18
C GLU A 45 9.69 -7.60 -12.59
N HIS A 46 9.79 -6.49 -11.85
CA HIS A 46 11.01 -6.11 -11.13
C HIS A 46 11.37 -7.09 -10.02
N LEU A 47 10.39 -7.55 -9.22
CA LEU A 47 10.61 -8.52 -8.14
C LEU A 47 11.22 -9.84 -8.63
N LYS A 48 10.92 -10.26 -9.86
CA LYS A 48 11.51 -11.47 -10.47
C LYS A 48 13.00 -11.31 -10.80
N ASN A 49 13.44 -10.08 -11.08
CA ASN A 49 14.81 -9.77 -11.49
C ASN A 49 15.67 -9.21 -10.33
N CYS A 50 15.04 -8.76 -9.23
CA CYS A 50 15.71 -8.13 -8.11
C CYS A 50 15.45 -8.89 -6.80
N MET A 51 16.35 -9.80 -6.44
CA MET A 51 16.31 -10.57 -5.20
C MET A 51 16.23 -9.70 -3.92
N PRO A 52 17.03 -8.63 -3.73
CA PRO A 52 16.97 -7.85 -2.49
C PRO A 52 15.62 -7.13 -2.30
N CYS A 53 14.97 -6.70 -3.39
CA CYS A 53 13.62 -6.13 -3.34
C CYS A 53 12.57 -7.20 -2.99
N TYR A 54 12.73 -8.42 -3.51
CA TYR A 54 11.87 -9.55 -3.18
C TYR A 54 11.93 -9.95 -1.70
N GLU A 55 13.14 -10.04 -1.13
CA GLU A 55 13.30 -10.35 0.29
C GLU A 55 12.62 -9.29 1.17
N LYS A 56 12.83 -8.01 0.85
CA LYS A 56 12.20 -6.89 1.56
C LYS A 56 10.67 -6.92 1.45
N TYR A 57 10.15 -7.09 0.24
CA TYR A 57 8.71 -7.26 0.00
C TYR A 57 8.13 -8.39 0.84
N ASN A 58 8.78 -9.55 0.85
CA ASN A 58 8.30 -10.72 1.59
C ASN A 58 8.26 -10.47 3.11
N ILE A 59 9.27 -9.79 3.66
CA ILE A 59 9.30 -9.40 5.08
C ILE A 59 8.16 -8.44 5.40
N ASP A 60 7.99 -7.37 4.63
CA ASP A 60 6.95 -6.37 4.87
C ASP A 60 5.53 -6.95 4.71
N VAL A 61 5.32 -7.85 3.74
CA VAL A 61 4.06 -8.59 3.60
C VAL A 61 3.80 -9.49 4.81
N ALA A 62 4.82 -10.18 5.32
CA ALA A 62 4.69 -11.02 6.50
C ALA A 62 4.33 -10.19 7.74
N ILE A 63 4.95 -9.02 7.92
CA ILE A 63 4.63 -8.08 8.99
C ILE A 63 3.19 -7.58 8.84
N LYS A 64 2.79 -7.11 7.65
CA LYS A 64 1.42 -6.64 7.39
C LYS A 64 0.38 -7.74 7.65
N LYS A 65 0.69 -8.97 7.26
CA LYS A 65 -0.15 -10.15 7.55
C LYS A 65 -0.25 -10.40 9.06
N MET A 66 0.87 -10.39 9.79
CA MET A 66 0.89 -10.57 11.24
C MET A 66 0.07 -9.50 11.96
N ILE A 67 0.23 -8.23 11.58
CA ILE A 67 -0.57 -7.12 12.14
C ILE A 67 -2.05 -7.35 11.86
N ARG A 68 -2.41 -7.73 10.63
CA ARG A 68 -3.81 -8.04 10.29
C ARG A 68 -4.34 -9.18 11.15
N GLU A 69 -3.62 -10.28 11.31
CA GLU A 69 -4.06 -11.41 12.15
C GLU A 69 -4.19 -11.03 13.64
N LYS A 70 -3.27 -10.23 14.18
CA LYS A 70 -3.28 -9.84 15.60
C LYS A 70 -4.22 -8.67 15.94
N CYS A 71 -4.44 -7.76 15.00
CA CYS A 71 -5.21 -6.53 15.24
C CYS A 71 -6.59 -6.53 14.57
N ALA A 72 -6.77 -7.19 13.41
CA ALA A 72 -8.06 -7.20 12.72
C ALA A 72 -9.06 -8.21 13.30
N ASP A 73 -8.60 -9.23 14.05
CA ASP A 73 -9.48 -10.19 14.74
C ASP A 73 -10.04 -9.65 16.08
N ARG A 74 -9.73 -8.40 16.44
CA ARG A 74 -10.49 -7.74 17.51
C ARG A 74 -11.86 -7.41 16.95
N ARG A 75 -12.84 -8.29 17.21
CA ARG A 75 -14.26 -8.03 16.90
C ARG A 75 -14.57 -6.58 17.27
N VAL A 76 -14.90 -5.78 16.26
CA VAL A 76 -15.32 -4.40 16.47
C VAL A 76 -16.49 -4.44 17.44
N PRO A 77 -16.42 -3.76 18.60
CA PRO A 77 -17.50 -3.82 19.58
C PRO A 77 -18.80 -3.37 18.92
N ASN A 78 -19.86 -4.18 19.05
CA ASN A 78 -21.15 -3.91 18.39
C ASN A 78 -21.68 -2.50 18.70
N GLY A 79 -21.46 -2.00 19.92
CA GLY A 79 -21.86 -0.64 20.30
C GLY A 79 -21.19 0.47 19.46
N LEU A 80 -19.96 0.27 18.97
CA LEU A 80 -19.31 1.21 18.06
C LEU A 80 -19.93 1.13 16.66
N VAL A 81 -20.25 -0.07 16.18
CA VAL A 81 -20.93 -0.28 14.90
C VAL A 81 -22.32 0.38 14.91
N GLU A 82 -23.08 0.19 15.98
CA GLU A 82 -24.40 0.81 16.15
C GLU A 82 -24.31 2.33 16.23
N THR A 83 -23.33 2.86 16.97
CA THR A 83 -23.08 4.31 17.04
C THR A 83 -22.74 4.91 15.67
N ILE A 84 -21.90 4.23 14.89
CA ILE A 84 -21.52 4.67 13.54
C ILE A 84 -22.74 4.60 12.61
N ARG A 85 -23.50 3.50 12.63
CA ARG A 85 -24.72 3.35 11.81
C ARG A 85 -25.76 4.43 12.15
N ALA A 86 -26.01 4.67 13.44
CA ALA A 86 -26.89 5.73 13.88
C ALA A 86 -26.41 7.07 13.31
N LYS A 87 -25.12 7.41 13.49
CA LYS A 87 -24.51 8.64 12.96
C LYS A 87 -24.64 8.79 11.44
N VAL A 88 -24.45 7.74 10.66
CA VAL A 88 -24.56 7.83 9.19
C VAL A 88 -26.02 8.03 8.75
N LEU A 89 -26.96 7.33 9.40
CA LEU A 89 -28.39 7.45 9.09
C LEU A 89 -28.95 8.83 9.44
N ASN A 90 -28.53 9.42 10.55
CA ASN A 90 -29.01 10.75 10.92
C ASN A 90 -28.27 11.91 10.22
N ASN A 91 -27.09 11.68 9.62
CA ASN A 91 -26.47 12.65 8.69
C ASN A 91 -27.03 12.60 7.25
N THR A 92 -27.92 11.65 6.92
CA THR A 92 -28.57 11.54 5.59
C THR A 92 -30.04 11.94 5.60
N SER A 93 -30.56 12.46 6.72
CA SER A 93 -31.96 12.91 6.88
C SER A 93 -32.11 14.43 7.03
N THR A 94 -31.06 15.19 6.75
CA THR A 94 -31.15 16.64 6.61
C THR A 94 -30.55 17.04 5.27
N GLU A 95 -31.46 17.44 4.38
CA GLU A 95 -31.31 18.13 3.08
C GLU A 95 -31.31 17.25 1.82
#